data_AF-A0A6B3FYT2-F1
#
_entry.id   AF-A0A6B3FYT2-F1
#
_cell.length_a   1.000
_cell.length_b   1.000
_cell.length_c   1.000
_cell.angle_alpha   90.00
_cell.angle_beta   90.00
_cell.angle_gamma   90.00
#
_symmetry.space_group_name_H-M   'P 1'
#
loop_
_entity.id
_entity.type
_entity.pdbx_description
1 polymer ?
#
loop_
_entity_poly.entity_id
_entity_poly.type
_entity_poly.pdbx_seq_one_letter_code
_entity_poly.pdbx_strand_id
1 'polypeptide(L)'
;MSTIRGARERARIEVTAAIKDEARKQLAEEGAPKLSLRAVARELGMVSSALYRYFPSRDDLLTALIVDAFDAIGAAAERAVAEQATGEVPPAERWVAVSCAVREWALAHPHEYALIYGSPVPGYIAPMDTVGPAARVGLVL
;
A
#
# COMPACT_ATOMS: atom_id res chain seq x y z
N MET A 1 -34.06 -0.88 4.55
CA MET A 1 -33.12 -1.28 3.46
C MET A 1 -31.64 -0.95 3.74
N SER A 2 -31.22 -0.60 4.96
CA SER A 2 -29.93 0.12 5.16
C SER A 2 -28.84 -0.65 5.96
N THR A 3 -29.20 -1.54 6.89
CA THR A 3 -28.23 -2.17 7.81
C THR A 3 -27.46 -3.34 7.20
N ILE A 4 -28.13 -4.18 6.41
CA ILE A 4 -27.55 -5.37 5.77
C ILE A 4 -26.52 -4.99 4.69
N ARG A 5 -26.78 -3.92 3.93
CA ARG A 5 -25.83 -3.40 2.92
C ARG A 5 -24.55 -2.87 3.59
N GLY A 6 -24.68 -2.16 4.71
CA GLY A 6 -23.54 -1.71 5.50
C GLY A 6 -22.73 -2.86 6.12
N ALA A 7 -23.40 -3.92 6.60
CA ALA A 7 -22.71 -5.08 7.16
C ALA A 7 -21.90 -5.84 6.09
N ARG A 8 -22.47 -6.02 4.89
CA ARG A 8 -21.77 -6.67 3.78
C ARG A 8 -20.57 -5.87 3.28
N GLU A 9 -20.69 -4.54 3.25
CA GLU A 9 -19.58 -3.66 2.85
C GLU A 9 -18.44 -3.70 3.85
N ARG A 10 -18.74 -3.62 5.16
CA ARG A 10 -17.72 -3.77 6.22
C ARG A 10 -17.02 -5.11 6.14
N ALA A 11 -17.76 -6.20 6.00
CA ALA A 11 -17.19 -7.52 5.82
C ALA A 11 -16.30 -7.60 4.56
N ARG A 12 -16.67 -6.90 3.48
CA ARG A 12 -15.83 -6.84 2.27
C ARG A 12 -14.52 -6.09 2.54
N ILE A 13 -14.57 -4.96 3.25
CA ILE A 13 -13.39 -4.18 3.63
C ILE A 13 -12.46 -5.01 4.53
N GLU A 14 -13.00 -5.62 5.58
CA GLU A 14 -12.25 -6.46 6.52
C GLU A 14 -11.56 -7.64 5.83
N VAL A 15 -12.27 -8.35 4.94
CA VAL A 15 -11.67 -9.46 4.17
C VAL A 15 -10.60 -8.94 3.20
N THR A 16 -10.83 -7.80 2.57
CA THR A 16 -9.84 -7.20 1.65
C THR A 16 -8.57 -6.82 2.41
N ALA A 17 -8.71 -6.21 3.58
CA ALA A 17 -7.59 -5.87 4.46
C ALA A 17 -6.84 -7.12 4.89
N ALA A 18 -7.53 -8.18 5.32
CA ALA A 18 -6.90 -9.45 5.70
C ALA A 18 -6.12 -10.11 4.55
N ILE A 19 -6.66 -10.06 3.33
CA ILE A 19 -5.96 -10.54 2.12
C ILE A 19 -4.67 -9.75 1.88
N LYS A 20 -4.73 -8.41 1.99
CA LYS A 20 -3.55 -7.55 1.81
C LYS A 20 -2.52 -7.73 2.92
N ASP A 21 -2.96 -7.88 4.17
CA ASP A 21 -2.09 -8.12 5.32
C ASP A 21 -1.29 -9.41 5.14
N GLU A 22 -1.96 -10.49 4.75
CA GLU A 22 -1.32 -11.77 4.51
C GLU A 22 -0.38 -11.73 3.30
N ALA A 23 -0.79 -11.05 2.23
CA ALA A 23 0.07 -10.83 1.08
C ALA A 23 1.34 -10.02 1.43
N ARG A 24 1.24 -9.01 2.31
CA ARG A 24 2.41 -8.25 2.81
C ARG A 24 3.38 -9.14 3.59
N LYS A 25 2.89 -10.08 4.40
CA LYS A 25 3.75 -11.05 5.09
C LYS A 25 4.51 -11.93 4.11
N GLN A 26 3.83 -12.50 3.11
CA GLN A 26 4.50 -13.29 2.08
C GLN A 26 5.52 -12.47 1.28
N LEU A 27 5.23 -11.20 0.97
CA LEU A 27 6.22 -10.31 0.35
C LEU A 27 7.45 -10.10 1.23
N ALA A 28 7.26 -9.96 2.54
CA ALA A 28 8.36 -9.77 3.49
C ALA A 28 9.24 -11.02 3.62
N GLU A 29 8.64 -12.20 3.68
CA GLU A 29 9.34 -13.47 3.91
C GLU A 29 9.96 -14.05 2.64
N GLU A 30 9.26 -13.95 1.51
CA GLU A 30 9.57 -14.70 0.29
C GLU A 30 9.85 -13.82 -0.93
N GLY A 31 9.52 -12.53 -0.85
CA GLY A 31 9.67 -11.57 -1.94
C GLY A 31 8.56 -11.64 -2.99
N ALA A 32 8.46 -10.57 -3.80
CA ALA A 32 7.44 -10.43 -4.83
C ALA A 32 7.33 -11.58 -5.84
N PRO A 33 8.42 -12.22 -6.33
CA PRO A 33 8.32 -13.32 -7.28
C PRO A 33 7.52 -14.53 -6.77
N LYS A 34 7.46 -14.72 -5.44
CA LYS A 34 6.78 -15.87 -4.82
C LYS A 34 5.35 -15.57 -4.35
N LEU A 35 4.90 -14.30 -4.41
CA LEU A 35 3.54 -13.92 -4.04
C LEU A 35 2.51 -14.72 -4.85
N SER A 36 1.60 -15.40 -4.15
CA SER A 36 0.62 -16.31 -4.76
C SER A 36 -0.76 -16.17 -4.12
N LEU A 37 -1.77 -15.88 -4.94
CA LEU A 37 -3.17 -15.85 -4.51
C LEU A 37 -3.62 -17.17 -3.85
N ARG A 38 -3.08 -18.31 -4.31
CA ARG A 38 -3.38 -19.62 -3.72
C ARG A 38 -2.76 -19.80 -2.35
N ALA A 39 -1.53 -19.31 -2.15
CA ALA A 39 -0.86 -19.35 -0.85
C ALA A 39 -1.58 -18.45 0.16
N VAL A 40 -1.92 -17.22 -0.24
CA VAL A 40 -2.72 -16.29 0.58
C VAL A 40 -4.08 -16.89 0.94
N ALA A 41 -4.79 -17.48 -0.02
CA ALA A 41 -6.07 -18.12 0.24
C ALA A 41 -5.95 -19.26 1.27
N ARG A 42 -4.93 -20.11 1.11
CA ARG A 42 -4.66 -21.23 2.04
C ARG A 42 -4.41 -20.74 3.45
N GLU A 43 -3.59 -19.70 3.63
CA GLU A 43 -3.27 -19.17 4.96
C GLU A 43 -4.50 -18.56 5.66
N LEU A 44 -5.37 -17.90 4.89
CA LEU A 44 -6.61 -17.32 5.40
C LEU A 44 -7.76 -18.34 5.55
N GLY A 45 -7.52 -19.63 5.29
CA GLY A 45 -8.57 -20.66 5.30
C GLY A 45 -9.67 -20.44 4.25
N MET A 46 -9.36 -19.69 3.19
CA MET A 46 -10.27 -19.36 2.10
C MET A 46 -10.13 -20.36 0.95
N VAL A 47 -11.23 -20.63 0.26
CA VAL A 47 -11.17 -21.30 -1.04
C VAL A 47 -10.56 -20.35 -2.07
N SER A 48 -9.63 -20.82 -2.90
CA SER A 48 -8.96 -19.98 -3.92
C SER A 48 -9.93 -19.19 -4.80
N SER A 49 -11.04 -19.82 -5.23
CA SER A 49 -12.08 -19.15 -6.03
C SER A 49 -12.75 -17.99 -5.31
N ALA A 50 -12.76 -17.98 -3.97
CA ALA A 50 -13.25 -16.87 -3.19
C ALA A 50 -12.32 -15.67 -3.26
N LEU A 51 -11.01 -15.90 -3.16
CA LEU A 51 -10.00 -14.84 -3.21
C LEU A 51 -9.97 -14.16 -4.58
N TYR A 52 -10.15 -14.91 -5.67
CA TYR A 52 -10.26 -14.37 -7.03
C TYR A 52 -11.44 -13.38 -7.22
N ARG A 53 -12.45 -13.38 -6.34
CA ARG A 53 -13.54 -12.37 -6.37
C ARG A 53 -13.13 -11.02 -5.79
N TYR A 54 -12.04 -10.97 -5.03
CA TYR A 54 -11.45 -9.76 -4.47
C TYR A 54 -10.31 -9.26 -5.35
N PHE A 55 -9.42 -10.16 -5.77
CA PHE A 55 -8.28 -9.86 -6.63
C PHE A 55 -8.25 -10.85 -7.81
N PRO A 56 -8.62 -10.42 -9.03
CA PRO A 56 -8.71 -11.29 -10.20
C PRO A 56 -7.38 -11.94 -10.60
N SER A 57 -6.26 -11.29 -10.30
CA SER A 57 -4.91 -11.80 -10.58
C SER A 57 -3.92 -11.45 -9.48
N ARG A 58 -2.74 -12.08 -9.55
CA ARG A 58 -1.59 -11.73 -8.70
C ARG A 58 -1.22 -10.26 -8.88
N ASP A 59 -1.28 -9.76 -10.11
CA ASP A 59 -0.86 -8.40 -10.44
C ASP A 59 -1.89 -7.37 -9.92
N ASP A 60 -3.17 -7.71 -9.85
CA ASP A 60 -4.19 -6.87 -9.18
C ASP A 60 -3.91 -6.74 -7.69
N LEU A 61 -3.56 -7.85 -7.02
CA LEU A 61 -3.17 -7.83 -5.62
C LEU A 61 -1.89 -7.01 -5.42
N LEU A 62 -0.88 -7.22 -6.28
CA LEU A 62 0.39 -6.51 -6.23
C LEU A 62 0.20 -5.00 -6.43
N THR A 63 -0.63 -4.61 -7.42
CA THR A 63 -1.02 -3.21 -7.66
C THR A 63 -1.66 -2.61 -6.42
N ALA A 64 -2.59 -3.32 -5.78
CA ALA A 64 -3.28 -2.82 -4.60
C ALA A 64 -2.36 -2.66 -3.38
N LEU A 65 -1.28 -3.46 -3.29
CA LEU A 65 -0.25 -3.30 -2.26
C LEU A 65 0.71 -2.14 -2.56
N ILE A 66 1.06 -1.94 -3.83
CA ILE A 66 1.85 -0.79 -4.29
C ILE A 66 1.11 0.52 -4.03
N VAL A 67 -0.19 0.57 -4.34
CA VAL A 67 -1.05 1.73 -4.05
C VAL A 67 -1.07 2.00 -2.54
N ASP A 68 -1.31 0.98 -1.71
CA ASP A 68 -1.32 1.16 -0.24
C ASP A 68 0.02 1.68 0.29
N ALA A 69 1.15 1.19 -0.24
CA ALA A 69 2.49 1.63 0.16
C ALA A 69 2.75 3.09 -0.26
N PHE A 70 2.40 3.47 -1.49
CA PHE A 70 2.48 4.86 -1.95
C PHE A 70 1.56 5.79 -1.15
N ASP A 71 0.36 5.31 -0.81
CA ASP A 71 -0.56 6.08 0.00
C ASP A 71 -0.07 6.27 1.43
N ALA A 72 0.55 5.25 2.01
CA ALA A 72 1.10 5.30 3.36
C ALA A 72 2.27 6.30 3.46
N ILE A 73 3.22 6.24 2.52
CA ILE A 73 4.37 7.18 2.48
C ILE A 73 3.92 8.60 2.12
N GLY A 74 2.95 8.76 1.21
CA GLY A 74 2.33 10.05 0.89
C GLY A 74 1.66 10.66 2.11
N ALA A 75 0.88 9.87 2.86
CA ALA A 75 0.25 10.32 4.09
C ALA A 75 1.26 10.70 5.18
N ALA A 76 2.41 10.01 5.26
CA ALA A 76 3.48 10.40 6.17
C ALA A 76 4.08 11.77 5.81
N ALA A 77 4.32 12.03 4.52
CA ALA A 77 4.80 13.31 4.04
C ALA A 77 3.77 14.45 4.28
N GLU A 78 2.50 14.22 3.98
CA GLU A 78 1.40 15.17 4.21
C GLU A 78 1.27 15.54 5.70
N ARG A 79 1.34 14.55 6.60
CA ARG A 79 1.30 14.80 8.05
C ARG A 79 2.47 15.66 8.51
N ALA A 80 3.68 15.39 8.02
CA ALA A 80 4.87 16.16 8.39
C ALA A 80 4.75 17.64 8.01
N VAL A 81 4.13 17.96 6.87
CA VAL A 81 3.86 19.34 6.47
C VAL A 81 2.75 19.97 7.34
N ALA A 82 1.67 19.22 7.61
CA ALA A 82 0.55 19.71 8.41
C ALA A 82 0.96 20.04 9.87
N GLU A 83 1.89 19.29 10.45
CA GLU A 83 2.40 19.51 11.81
C GLU A 83 3.24 20.80 11.94
N GLN A 84 3.81 21.29 10.84
CA GLN A 84 4.58 22.55 10.80
C GLN A 84 3.69 23.79 10.62
N ALA A 85 2.37 23.62 10.39
CA ALA A 85 1.48 24.65 9.85
C ALA A 85 1.05 25.74 10.86
N THR A 86 1.92 26.15 11.78
CA THR A 86 1.69 27.38 12.59
C THR A 86 2.01 28.67 11.82
N GLY A 87 2.35 28.59 10.53
CA GLY A 87 2.66 29.73 9.66
C GLY A 87 3.18 29.28 8.29
N GLU A 88 3.73 30.22 7.52
CA GLU A 88 4.41 29.90 6.26
C GLU A 88 5.75 29.21 6.55
N VAL A 89 5.83 27.93 6.21
CA VAL A 89 7.04 27.11 6.38
C VAL A 89 8.00 27.39 5.22
N PRO A 90 9.24 27.82 5.48
CA PRO A 90 10.25 27.99 4.43
C PRO A 90 10.41 26.72 3.58
N PRO A 91 10.60 26.81 2.25
CA PRO A 91 10.69 25.63 1.39
C PRO A 91 11.76 24.61 1.82
N ALA A 92 12.89 25.10 2.35
CA ALA A 92 13.96 24.24 2.86
C ALA A 92 13.53 23.44 4.11
N GLU A 93 12.78 24.06 5.03
CA GLU A 93 12.28 23.38 6.23
C GLU A 93 11.22 22.33 5.87
N ARG A 94 10.35 22.64 4.91
CA ARG A 94 9.38 21.69 4.35
C ARG A 94 10.07 20.48 3.72
N TRP A 95 11.09 20.72 2.91
CA TRP A 95 11.87 19.65 2.28
C TRP A 95 12.50 18.72 3.32
N VAL A 96 13.09 19.28 4.37
CA VAL A 96 13.69 18.51 5.48
C VAL A 96 12.61 17.71 6.21
N ALA A 97 11.48 18.31 6.57
CA ALA A 97 10.38 17.63 7.27
C ALA A 97 9.84 16.43 6.47
N VAL A 98 9.55 16.64 5.18
CA VAL A 98 9.09 15.57 4.28
C VAL A 98 10.14 14.48 4.14
N SER A 99 11.41 14.82 3.93
CA SER A 99 12.50 13.84 3.80
C SER A 99 12.69 13.01 5.06
N CYS A 100 12.59 13.63 6.23
CA CYS A 100 12.66 12.94 7.52
C CYS A 100 11.49 11.96 7.70
N ALA A 101 10.26 12.38 7.41
CA ALA A 101 9.07 11.53 7.54
C ALA A 101 9.08 10.35 6.54
N VAL A 102 9.48 10.60 5.29
CA VAL A 102 9.69 9.56 4.27
C VAL A 102 10.72 8.54 4.76
N ARG A 103 11.85 9.00 5.30
CA ARG A 103 12.90 8.12 5.81
C ARG A 103 12.45 7.32 7.03
N GLU A 104 11.73 7.95 7.96
CA GLU A 104 11.17 7.27 9.13
C GLU A 104 10.20 6.17 8.73
N TRP A 105 9.28 6.46 7.81
CA TRP A 105 8.36 5.47 7.28
C TRP A 105 9.11 4.33 6.57
N ALA A 106 10.10 4.64 5.73
CA ALA A 106 10.88 3.63 5.02
C ALA A 106 11.62 2.66 5.97
N LEU A 107 12.11 3.17 7.11
CA LEU A 107 12.78 2.35 8.13
C LEU A 107 11.79 1.49 8.93
N ALA A 108 10.58 1.99 9.19
CA ALA A 108 9.52 1.23 9.84
C ALA A 108 8.89 0.18 8.92
N HIS A 109 8.87 0.42 7.60
CA HIS A 109 8.22 -0.40 6.59
C HIS A 109 9.18 -0.84 5.47
N PRO A 110 10.30 -1.53 5.77
CA PRO A 110 11.35 -1.81 4.80
C PRO A 110 10.89 -2.64 3.60
N HIS A 111 9.97 -3.59 3.82
CA HIS A 111 9.44 -4.44 2.75
C HIS A 111 8.47 -3.69 1.82
N GLU A 112 7.67 -2.77 2.36
CA GLU A 112 6.79 -1.91 1.56
C GLU A 112 7.61 -0.87 0.80
N TYR A 113 8.65 -0.31 1.42
CA TYR A 113 9.58 0.58 0.74
C TYR A 113 10.31 -0.13 -0.41
N ALA A 114 10.79 -1.36 -0.19
CA ALA A 114 11.41 -2.17 -1.23
C ALA A 114 10.42 -2.52 -2.36
N LEU A 115 9.12 -2.63 -2.07
CA LEU A 115 8.10 -2.89 -3.08
C LEU A 115 7.94 -1.72 -4.07
N ILE A 116 8.05 -0.48 -3.59
CA ILE A 116 7.81 0.73 -4.39
C ILE A 116 9.09 1.38 -4.97
N TYR A 117 10.25 1.21 -4.31
CA TYR A 117 11.53 1.81 -4.74
C TYR A 117 12.67 0.80 -4.91
N GLY A 118 12.43 -0.49 -4.68
CA GLY A 118 13.44 -1.54 -4.80
C GLY A 118 13.54 -2.14 -6.20
N SER A 119 13.98 -3.40 -6.27
CA SER A 119 14.12 -4.11 -7.53
C SER A 119 12.77 -4.32 -8.23
N PRO A 120 12.66 -4.06 -9.54
CA PRO A 120 11.42 -4.29 -10.27
C PRO A 120 10.95 -5.73 -10.14
N VAL A 121 9.63 -5.93 -10.00
CA VAL A 121 9.04 -7.26 -9.96
C VAL A 121 8.99 -7.83 -11.39
N PRO A 122 9.66 -8.97 -11.67
CA PRO A 122 9.69 -9.53 -13.01
C PRO A 122 8.29 -9.80 -13.56
N GLY A 123 8.03 -9.36 -14.79
CA GLY A 123 6.77 -9.58 -15.51
C GLY A 123 5.60 -8.71 -15.05
N TYR A 124 5.77 -7.87 -14.02
CA TYR A 124 4.75 -6.93 -13.58
C TYR A 124 4.90 -5.60 -14.32
N ILE A 125 3.79 -5.05 -14.79
CA ILE A 125 3.70 -3.71 -15.39
C ILE A 125 2.73 -2.90 -14.52
N ALA A 126 3.24 -1.86 -13.87
CA ALA A 126 2.41 -1.01 -13.03
C ALA A 126 1.36 -0.27 -13.88
N PRO A 127 0.06 -0.37 -13.56
CA PRO A 127 -0.98 0.35 -14.27
C PRO A 127 -0.93 1.86 -13.94
N MET A 128 -1.55 2.68 -14.79
CA MET A 128 -1.58 4.14 -14.60
C MET A 128 -2.18 4.58 -13.26
N ASP A 129 -3.05 3.76 -12.66
CA ASP A 129 -3.67 4.03 -11.37
C ASP A 129 -2.64 4.16 -10.23
N THR A 130 -1.41 3.66 -10.39
CA THR A 130 -0.34 3.84 -9.38
C THR A 130 0.29 5.23 -9.44
N VAL A 131 0.11 6.00 -10.51
CA VAL A 131 0.80 7.29 -10.72
C VAL A 131 0.33 8.35 -9.73
N GLY A 132 -0.98 8.44 -9.47
CA GLY A 132 -1.53 9.39 -8.50
C GLY A 132 -0.95 9.18 -7.10
N PRO A 133 -1.06 7.98 -6.51
CA PRO A 133 -0.42 7.63 -5.25
C PRO A 133 1.09 7.91 -5.25
N ALA A 134 1.81 7.50 -6.30
CA ALA A 134 3.26 7.69 -6.40
C ALA A 134 3.69 9.17 -6.40
N ALA A 135 2.84 10.08 -6.89
CA ALA A 135 3.14 11.49 -6.95
C ALA A 135 2.96 12.23 -5.61
N ARG A 136 2.26 11.64 -4.64
CA ARG A 136 1.84 12.34 -3.39
C ARG A 136 2.98 13.01 -2.64
N VAL A 137 4.12 12.32 -2.48
CA VAL A 137 5.30 12.88 -1.80
C VAL A 137 5.87 14.08 -2.56
N GLY A 138 5.90 14.02 -3.89
CA GLY A 138 6.40 15.12 -4.72
C GLY A 138 5.47 16.33 -4.73
N LEU A 139 4.16 16.09 -4.63
CA LEU A 139 3.12 17.14 -4.65
C LEU A 139 3.05 17.97 -3.35
N VAL A 140 3.59 17.46 -2.24
CA VAL A 140 3.61 18.19 -0.97
C VAL A 140 4.86 19.05 -0.76
N LEU A 141 5.86 18.96 -1.64
CA LEU A 141 7.06 19.79 -1.61
C LEU A 141 6.79 21.16 -2.25
#